data_AF-A0A965UVI3-F1
#
_entry.id   AF-A0A965UVI3-F1
#
_cell.length_a   1.000
_cell.length_b   1.000
_cell.length_c   1.000
_cell.angle_alpha   90.00
_cell.angle_beta   90.00
_cell.angle_gamma   90.00
#
_symmetry.space_group_name_H-M   'P 1'
#
loop_
_entity.id
_entity.type
_entity.pdbx_description
1 polymer ?
#
loop_
_entity_poly.entity_id
_entity_poly.type
_entity_poly.pdbx_seq_one_letter_code
_entity_poly.pdbx_strand_id
1 'polypeptide(L)'
;MPSVGDPCWRDAHGAAALELPFRVVLPDGMTRTNPAEWGEDAEVLAATGWARSTLTQADLDLLFPAPQAPSWLDAGFDTGSGWRVAWQADDVALLTGLYVLAKRANELGQTVPCVVIDMAGERHTLTFADFETLMLAYGAARAAESVGGAT
;
A
#
# COMPACT_ATOMS: atom_id res chain seq x y z
N MET A 1 18.76 5.35 -12.02
CA MET A 1 17.86 4.17 -11.96
C MET A 1 18.66 3.00 -12.50
N PRO A 2 18.73 1.85 -11.80
CA PRO A 2 19.46 0.69 -12.30
C PRO A 2 18.94 0.25 -13.66
N SER A 3 19.82 -0.33 -14.46
CA SER A 3 19.60 -0.70 -15.86
C SER A 3 20.17 -2.08 -16.16
N VAL A 4 19.74 -2.67 -17.27
CA VAL A 4 20.23 -3.98 -17.69
C VAL A 4 21.73 -3.90 -17.93
N GLY A 5 22.49 -4.79 -17.31
CA GLY A 5 23.96 -4.80 -17.37
C GLY A 5 24.64 -4.10 -16.18
N ASP A 6 23.92 -3.37 -15.34
CA ASP A 6 24.49 -2.79 -14.12
C ASP A 6 24.92 -3.88 -13.13
N PRO A 7 25.99 -3.64 -12.34
CA PRO A 7 26.48 -4.61 -11.37
C PRO A 7 25.44 -4.87 -10.26
N CYS A 8 25.27 -6.12 -9.90
CA CYS A 8 24.43 -6.55 -8.78
C CYS A 8 25.07 -7.73 -8.02
N TRP A 9 24.49 -8.02 -6.88
CA TRP A 9 24.76 -9.20 -6.09
C TRP A 9 23.70 -10.26 -6.35
N ARG A 10 24.10 -11.52 -6.38
CA ARG A 10 23.18 -12.65 -6.53
C ARG A 10 23.38 -13.60 -5.37
N ASP A 11 22.29 -13.95 -4.71
CA ASP A 11 22.32 -14.89 -3.58
C ASP A 11 22.41 -16.35 -4.06
N ALA A 12 22.50 -17.28 -3.11
CA ALA A 12 22.57 -18.71 -3.36
C ALA A 12 21.33 -19.28 -4.09
N HIS A 13 20.21 -18.56 -4.08
CA HIS A 13 18.95 -18.92 -4.73
C HIS A 13 18.80 -18.27 -6.11
N GLY A 14 19.77 -17.46 -6.54
CA GLY A 14 19.73 -16.77 -7.81
C GLY A 14 18.99 -15.44 -7.77
N ALA A 15 18.54 -14.94 -6.62
CA ALA A 15 17.87 -13.66 -6.50
C ALA A 15 18.87 -12.50 -6.58
N ALA A 16 18.56 -11.49 -7.41
CA ALA A 16 19.39 -10.30 -7.53
C ALA A 16 19.10 -9.29 -6.42
N ALA A 17 20.15 -8.66 -5.91
CA ALA A 17 20.11 -7.58 -4.94
C ALA A 17 21.05 -6.45 -5.36
N LEU A 18 20.66 -5.21 -5.13
CA LEU A 18 21.49 -4.04 -5.41
C LEU A 18 22.60 -3.86 -4.36
N GLU A 19 22.34 -4.34 -3.14
CA GLU A 19 23.23 -4.24 -2.00
C GLU A 19 23.32 -5.58 -1.29
N LEU A 20 24.49 -5.84 -0.69
CA LEU A 20 24.70 -6.99 0.16
C LEU A 20 23.99 -6.79 1.52
N PRO A 21 23.52 -7.87 2.17
CA PRO A 21 22.91 -7.78 3.49
C PRO A 21 23.90 -7.22 4.51
N PHE A 22 23.43 -6.46 5.50
CA PHE A 22 24.30 -5.90 6.54
C PHE A 22 25.15 -6.99 7.25
N ARG A 23 24.60 -8.18 7.45
CA ARG A 23 25.19 -9.26 8.22
C ARG A 23 25.09 -10.59 7.49
N VAL A 24 26.16 -11.38 7.55
CA VAL A 24 26.18 -12.79 7.16
C VAL A 24 26.77 -13.65 8.28
N VAL A 25 26.25 -14.87 8.42
CA VAL A 25 26.78 -15.89 9.34
C VAL A 25 27.53 -16.92 8.51
N LEU A 26 28.76 -17.20 8.91
CA LEU A 26 29.64 -18.16 8.25
C LEU A 26 29.42 -19.57 8.79
N PRO A 27 29.80 -20.62 8.04
CA PRO A 27 29.68 -22.01 8.48
C PRO A 27 30.44 -22.34 9.78
N ASP A 28 31.47 -21.57 10.12
CA ASP A 28 32.24 -21.68 11.37
C ASP A 28 31.54 -21.03 12.59
N GLY A 29 30.34 -20.46 12.38
CA GLY A 29 29.56 -19.76 13.40
C GLY A 29 29.97 -18.30 13.62
N MET A 30 31.02 -17.82 12.95
CA MET A 30 31.39 -16.41 12.98
C MET A 30 30.41 -15.55 12.19
N THR A 31 30.45 -14.24 12.43
CA THR A 31 29.60 -13.27 11.74
C THR A 31 30.47 -12.20 11.10
N ARG A 32 30.10 -11.76 9.89
CA ARG A 32 30.62 -10.53 9.26
C ARG A 32 29.50 -9.49 9.20
N THR A 33 29.82 -8.23 9.49
CA THR A 33 28.84 -7.14 9.62
C THR A 33 29.15 -5.91 8.76
N ASN A 34 30.23 -5.93 7.96
CA ASN A 34 30.58 -4.84 7.06
C ASN A 34 30.57 -5.32 5.59
N PRO A 35 29.49 -5.07 4.83
CA PRO A 35 29.35 -5.53 3.45
C PRO A 35 30.44 -5.03 2.49
N ALA A 36 31.00 -3.85 2.74
CA ALA A 36 32.09 -3.31 1.93
C ALA A 36 33.40 -4.08 2.12
N GLU A 37 33.59 -4.73 3.26
CA GLU A 37 34.77 -5.55 3.54
C GLU A 37 34.57 -6.98 3.07
N TRP A 38 33.48 -7.64 3.52
CA TRP A 38 33.28 -9.05 3.20
C TRP A 38 32.80 -9.28 1.77
N GLY A 39 32.24 -8.28 1.10
CA GLY A 39 31.91 -8.33 -0.33
C GLY A 39 33.14 -8.33 -1.25
N GLU A 40 34.34 -8.05 -0.73
CA GLU A 40 35.60 -8.22 -1.46
C GLU A 40 36.29 -9.55 -1.12
N ASP A 41 35.81 -10.27 -0.11
CA ASP A 41 36.38 -11.53 0.36
C ASP A 41 35.76 -12.72 -0.37
N ALA A 42 36.54 -13.32 -1.28
CA ALA A 42 36.10 -14.45 -2.09
C ALA A 42 35.75 -15.69 -1.27
N GLU A 43 36.40 -15.92 -0.12
CA GLU A 43 36.09 -17.06 0.75
C GLU A 43 34.75 -16.86 1.45
N VAL A 44 34.48 -15.64 1.93
CA VAL A 44 33.19 -15.30 2.55
C VAL A 44 32.06 -15.35 1.53
N LEU A 45 32.27 -14.83 0.31
CA LEU A 45 31.30 -14.92 -0.77
C LEU A 45 30.97 -16.37 -1.12
N ALA A 46 31.99 -17.23 -1.27
CA ALA A 46 31.80 -18.66 -1.51
C ALA A 46 31.07 -19.36 -0.36
N ALA A 47 31.40 -19.03 0.90
CA ALA A 47 30.79 -19.61 2.09
C ALA A 47 29.32 -19.20 2.29
N THR A 48 28.96 -18.00 1.82
CA THR A 48 27.60 -17.44 1.95
C THR A 48 26.74 -17.65 0.70
N GLY A 49 27.36 -18.08 -0.41
CA GLY A 49 26.69 -18.28 -1.70
C GLY A 49 26.37 -16.99 -2.44
N TRP A 50 26.94 -15.86 -2.02
CA TRP A 50 26.80 -14.59 -2.74
C TRP A 50 27.82 -14.49 -3.87
N ALA A 51 27.41 -13.92 -5.00
CA ALA A 51 28.29 -13.68 -6.14
C ALA A 51 27.98 -12.34 -6.80
N ARG A 52 28.98 -11.78 -7.51
CA ARG A 52 28.78 -10.63 -8.39
C ARG A 52 28.18 -11.10 -9.71
N SER A 53 27.18 -10.38 -10.17
CA SER A 53 26.48 -10.61 -11.44
C SER A 53 26.13 -9.26 -12.07
N THR A 54 25.53 -9.31 -13.25
CA THR A 54 24.86 -8.16 -13.85
C THR A 54 23.35 -8.31 -13.75
N LEU A 55 22.63 -7.18 -13.70
CA LEU A 55 21.17 -7.13 -13.75
C LEU A 55 20.64 -7.56 -15.12
N THR A 56 19.64 -8.43 -15.10
CA THR A 56 18.81 -8.76 -16.27
C THR A 56 17.51 -7.97 -16.26
N GLN A 57 16.76 -7.99 -17.37
CA GLN A 57 15.44 -7.37 -17.42
C GLN A 57 14.49 -8.00 -16.39
N ALA A 58 14.53 -9.32 -16.22
CA ALA A 58 13.72 -10.02 -15.22
C ALA A 58 14.08 -9.60 -13.77
N ASP A 59 15.36 -9.33 -13.49
CA ASP A 59 15.78 -8.82 -12.18
C ASP A 59 15.20 -7.41 -11.93
N LEU A 60 15.20 -6.54 -12.95
CA LEU A 60 14.60 -5.21 -12.86
C LEU A 60 13.09 -5.27 -12.66
N ASP A 61 12.38 -6.14 -13.39
CA ASP A 61 10.93 -6.29 -13.28
C ASP A 61 10.52 -6.81 -11.89
N LEU A 62 11.38 -7.60 -11.24
CA LEU A 62 11.16 -8.09 -9.87
C LEU A 62 11.47 -7.02 -8.81
N LEU A 63 12.61 -6.32 -8.96
CA LEU A 63 13.07 -5.31 -7.99
C LEU A 63 12.26 -4.00 -8.08
N PHE A 64 11.78 -3.68 -9.27
CA PHE A 64 11.03 -2.47 -9.59
C PHE A 64 9.75 -2.86 -10.34
N PRO A 65 8.81 -3.53 -9.66
CA PRO A 65 7.55 -3.89 -10.28
C PRO A 65 6.86 -2.63 -10.79
N ALA A 66 6.23 -2.74 -11.97
CA ALA A 66 5.44 -1.64 -12.52
C ALA A 66 4.39 -1.19 -11.49
N PRO A 67 4.08 0.11 -11.40
CA PRO A 67 3.00 0.60 -10.55
C PRO A 67 1.73 -0.19 -10.87
N GLN A 68 1.11 -0.75 -9.84
CA GLN A 68 -0.18 -1.40 -10.03
C GLN A 68 -1.19 -0.35 -10.52
N ALA A 69 -2.06 -0.75 -11.45
CA ALA A 69 -3.15 0.11 -11.86
C ALA A 69 -4.00 0.47 -10.61
N PRO A 70 -4.50 1.72 -10.52
CA PRO A 70 -5.31 2.13 -9.37
C PRO A 70 -6.49 1.19 -9.24
N SER A 71 -6.65 0.65 -8.05
CA SER A 71 -7.75 -0.22 -7.69
C SER A 71 -9.05 0.59 -7.57
N TRP A 72 -10.18 -0.11 -7.46
CA TRP A 72 -11.46 0.52 -7.13
C TRP A 72 -11.41 1.27 -5.78
N LEU A 73 -10.53 0.86 -4.85
CA LEU A 73 -10.30 1.58 -3.59
C LEU A 73 -9.71 2.96 -3.84
N ASP A 74 -8.83 3.09 -4.83
CA ASP A 74 -8.20 4.34 -5.23
C ASP A 74 -9.14 5.24 -6.03
N ALA A 75 -10.16 4.65 -6.67
CA ALA A 75 -11.16 5.39 -7.43
C ALA A 75 -12.23 6.05 -6.54
N GLY A 76 -12.48 5.51 -5.35
CA GLY A 76 -13.51 6.00 -4.43
C GLY A 76 -14.95 5.61 -4.80
N PHE A 77 -15.87 5.89 -3.88
CA PHE A 77 -17.30 5.74 -4.09
C PHE A 77 -17.89 6.99 -4.76
N ASP A 78 -18.52 6.82 -5.93
CA ASP A 78 -19.27 7.88 -6.60
C ASP A 78 -20.62 8.10 -5.90
N THR A 79 -20.83 9.33 -5.42
CA THR A 79 -22.06 9.71 -4.71
C THR A 79 -23.24 9.94 -5.66
N GLY A 80 -23.04 9.90 -6.97
CA GLY A 80 -24.03 10.29 -7.99
C GLY A 80 -24.26 11.79 -8.08
N SER A 81 -23.57 12.59 -7.25
CA SER A 81 -23.69 14.05 -7.17
C SER A 81 -22.46 14.77 -7.73
N GLY A 82 -21.59 14.07 -8.46
CA GLY A 82 -20.41 14.63 -9.10
C GLY A 82 -19.15 14.71 -8.23
N TRP A 83 -19.20 14.16 -7.01
CA TRP A 83 -18.06 14.07 -6.10
C TRP A 83 -17.94 12.65 -5.54
N ARG A 84 -16.75 12.30 -5.04
CA ARG A 84 -16.41 10.95 -4.59
C ARG A 84 -15.95 10.91 -3.15
N VAL A 85 -16.37 9.88 -2.43
CA VAL A 85 -15.93 9.60 -1.06
C VAL A 85 -14.85 8.54 -1.08
N ALA A 86 -13.81 8.73 -0.28
CA ALA A 86 -12.70 7.79 -0.20
C ALA A 86 -13.12 6.42 0.35
N TRP A 87 -12.37 5.38 -0.03
CA TRP A 87 -12.78 3.98 0.18
C TRP A 87 -11.79 3.14 1.00
N GLN A 88 -10.70 3.73 1.49
CA GLN A 88 -9.73 3.02 2.31
C GLN A 88 -10.32 2.70 3.68
N ALA A 89 -9.75 1.71 4.37
CA ALA A 89 -10.26 1.26 5.67
C ALA A 89 -10.32 2.41 6.69
N ASP A 90 -9.33 3.30 6.68
CA ASP A 90 -9.27 4.47 7.56
C ASP A 90 -10.39 5.48 7.24
N ASP A 91 -10.67 5.71 5.95
CA ASP A 91 -11.76 6.60 5.51
C ASP A 91 -13.12 6.06 5.95
N VAL A 92 -13.33 4.75 5.82
CA VAL A 92 -14.57 4.09 6.27
C VAL A 92 -14.75 4.25 7.78
N ALA A 93 -13.68 4.06 8.55
CA ALA A 93 -13.73 4.21 10.00
C ALA A 93 -14.12 5.64 10.40
N LEU A 94 -13.50 6.64 9.75
CA LEU A 94 -13.81 8.05 9.97
C LEU A 94 -15.25 8.39 9.59
N LEU A 95 -15.69 7.96 8.40
CA LEU A 95 -17.03 8.23 7.88
C LEU A 95 -18.11 7.56 8.73
N THR A 96 -17.86 6.33 9.19
CA THR A 96 -18.75 5.61 10.10
C THR A 96 -18.81 6.29 11.47
N GLY A 97 -17.67 6.71 12.02
CA GLY A 97 -17.61 7.48 13.26
C GLY A 97 -18.42 8.79 13.17
N LEU A 98 -18.28 9.51 12.07
CA LEU A 98 -19.08 10.71 11.79
C LEU A 98 -20.58 10.39 11.73
N TYR A 99 -20.99 9.31 11.06
CA TYR A 99 -22.38 8.89 10.98
C TYR A 99 -22.98 8.55 12.35
N VAL A 100 -22.25 7.80 13.20
CA VAL A 100 -22.71 7.47 14.56
C VAL A 100 -22.95 8.74 15.39
N LEU A 101 -22.03 9.70 15.32
CA LEU A 101 -22.17 10.97 16.03
C LEU A 101 -23.32 11.83 15.48
N ALA A 102 -23.44 11.92 14.16
CA ALA A 102 -24.51 12.66 13.50
C ALA A 102 -25.89 12.06 13.81
N LYS A 103 -26.01 10.73 13.80
CA LYS A 103 -27.22 10.02 14.19
C LYS A 103 -27.60 10.33 15.62
N ARG A 104 -26.63 10.29 16.55
CA ARG A 104 -26.89 10.60 17.96
C ARG A 104 -27.31 12.06 18.16
N ALA A 105 -26.70 13.00 17.46
CA ALA A 105 -27.10 14.40 17.49
C ALA A 105 -28.54 14.58 17.00
N ASN A 106 -28.90 13.94 15.89
CA ASN A 106 -30.25 13.98 15.33
C ASN A 106 -31.30 13.36 16.28
N GLU A 107 -30.99 12.22 16.92
CA GLU A 107 -31.86 11.60 17.95
C GLU A 107 -32.10 12.52 19.16
N LEU A 108 -31.13 13.37 19.49
CA LEU A 108 -31.23 14.36 20.56
C LEU A 108 -31.94 15.66 20.11
N GLY A 109 -32.42 15.71 18.87
CA GLY A 109 -33.03 16.90 18.28
C GLY A 109 -32.03 18.03 18.00
N GLN A 110 -30.74 17.73 17.95
CA GLN A 110 -29.71 18.71 17.58
C GLN A 110 -29.51 18.74 16.07
N THR A 111 -29.60 19.94 15.50
CA THR A 111 -29.31 20.16 14.09
C THR A 111 -27.83 20.51 13.92
N VAL A 112 -27.00 19.47 13.74
CA VAL A 112 -25.56 19.64 13.48
C VAL A 112 -25.28 19.34 12.01
N PRO A 113 -24.59 20.23 11.27
CA PRO A 113 -24.21 19.96 9.89
C PRO A 113 -23.25 18.77 9.80
N CYS A 114 -23.52 17.84 8.90
CA CYS A 114 -22.61 16.73 8.60
C CYS A 114 -21.61 17.23 7.55
N VAL A 115 -20.32 17.22 7.89
CA VAL A 115 -19.27 17.75 7.00
C VAL A 115 -18.44 16.58 6.48
N VAL A 116 -18.41 16.41 5.17
CA VAL A 116 -17.62 15.40 4.47
C VAL A 116 -16.61 16.11 3.57
N ILE A 117 -15.36 15.68 3.57
CA ILE A 117 -14.35 16.13 2.61
C ILE A 117 -14.24 15.05 1.54
N ASP A 118 -14.39 15.44 0.28
CA ASP A 118 -14.28 14.50 -0.84
C ASP A 118 -12.83 14.18 -1.19
N MET A 119 -12.63 13.27 -2.14
CA MET A 119 -11.29 12.89 -2.60
C MET A 119 -10.53 14.01 -3.33
N ALA A 120 -11.21 15.07 -3.77
CA ALA A 120 -10.58 16.26 -4.35
C ALA A 120 -10.22 17.30 -3.25
N GLY A 121 -10.57 17.05 -1.99
CA GLY A 121 -10.36 17.97 -0.88
C GLY A 121 -11.45 19.03 -0.74
N GLU A 122 -12.54 18.93 -1.50
CA GLU A 122 -13.68 19.84 -1.40
C GLU A 122 -14.58 19.48 -0.22
N ARG A 123 -15.07 20.50 0.47
CA ARG A 123 -15.91 20.36 1.66
C ARG A 123 -17.38 20.37 1.27
N HIS A 124 -18.09 19.30 1.60
CA HIS A 124 -19.53 19.14 1.42
C HIS A 124 -20.25 19.21 2.77
N THR A 125 -21.29 20.05 2.88
CA THR A 125 -22.11 20.15 4.09
C THR A 125 -23.49 19.57 3.81
N LEU A 126 -23.84 18.52 4.54
CA LEU A 126 -25.02 17.71 4.34
C LEU A 126 -25.98 17.86 5.52
N THR A 127 -27.28 17.74 5.25
CA THR A 127 -28.24 17.45 6.33
C THR A 127 -28.04 16.02 6.82
N PHE A 128 -28.57 15.69 8.01
CA PHE A 128 -28.52 14.31 8.47
C PHE A 128 -29.22 13.34 7.50
N ALA A 129 -30.33 13.74 6.89
CA ALA A 129 -31.07 12.92 5.94
C ALA A 129 -30.26 12.64 4.66
N ASP A 130 -29.58 13.67 4.13
CA ASP A 130 -28.70 13.51 2.96
C ASP A 130 -27.51 12.61 3.30
N PHE A 131 -26.92 12.80 4.48
CA PHE A 131 -25.80 12.00 4.94
C PHE A 131 -26.19 10.54 5.22
N GLU A 132 -27.37 10.30 5.78
CA GLU A 132 -27.90 8.95 5.97
C GLU A 132 -28.11 8.23 4.63
N THR A 133 -28.68 8.92 3.64
CA THR A 133 -28.84 8.38 2.29
C THR A 133 -27.49 8.04 1.66
N LEU A 134 -26.50 8.93 1.79
CA LEU A 134 -25.13 8.69 1.35
C LEU A 134 -24.54 7.44 2.00
N MET A 135 -24.65 7.31 3.33
CA MET A 135 -24.08 6.19 4.09
C MET A 135 -24.72 4.85 3.73
N LEU A 136 -26.03 4.83 3.47
CA LEU A 136 -26.73 3.62 3.00
C LEU A 136 -26.24 3.20 1.61
N ALA A 137 -26.12 4.15 0.68
CA ALA A 137 -25.62 3.88 -0.67
C ALA A 137 -24.14 3.43 -0.64
N TYR A 138 -23.31 4.09 0.16
CA TYR A 138 -21.90 3.76 0.37
C TYR A 138 -21.73 2.35 0.96
N GLY A 139 -22.52 2.00 1.98
CA GLY A 139 -22.52 0.68 2.60
C GLY A 139 -22.96 -0.44 1.64
N ALA A 140 -24.00 -0.17 0.82
CA ALA A 140 -24.45 -1.11 -0.21
C ALA A 140 -23.39 -1.35 -1.28
N ALA A 141 -22.73 -0.29 -1.76
CA ALA A 141 -21.63 -0.39 -2.72
C ALA A 141 -20.46 -1.19 -2.14
N ARG A 142 -20.10 -0.97 -0.87
CA ARG A 142 -19.08 -1.78 -0.19
C ARG A 142 -19.40 -3.25 -0.14
N ALA A 143 -20.64 -3.58 0.21
CA ALA A 143 -21.08 -4.96 0.27
C ALA A 143 -20.99 -5.61 -1.12
N ALA A 144 -21.41 -4.91 -2.18
CA ALA A 144 -21.34 -5.41 -3.55
C ALA A 144 -19.88 -5.68 -4.00
N GLU A 145 -18.97 -4.73 -3.80
CA GLU A 145 -17.55 -4.91 -4.18
C GLU A 145 -16.84 -5.96 -3.33
N SER A 146 -17.23 -6.13 -2.06
CA SER A 146 -16.68 -7.20 -1.20
C SER A 146 -17.04 -8.61 -1.68
N VAL A 147 -18.12 -8.74 -2.45
CA VAL A 147 -18.56 -10.00 -3.09
C VAL A 147 -17.97 -10.13 -4.50
N GLY A 148 -17.77 -9.02 -5.21
CA GLY A 148 -17.24 -8.97 -6.58
C GLY A 148 -15.71 -9.06 -6.70
N GLY A 149 -14.95 -8.72 -5.67
CA GLY A 149 -13.47 -8.76 -5.67
C GLY A 149 -12.82 -10.15 -5.62
N ALA A 150 -13.59 -11.23 -5.81
CA ALA A 150 -13.13 -12.62 -5.79
C ALA A 150 -13.03 -13.28 -7.18
N THR A 151 -13.06 -12.50 -8.27
CA THR A 151 -12.90 -12.99 -9.65
C THR A 151 -11.77 -12.31 -10.37
#